data_AF-A0AB74HSF7-F1
#
_entry.id   AF-A0AB74HSF7-F1
#
_cell.length_a   1.000
_cell.length_b   1.000
_cell.length_c   1.000
_cell.angle_alpha   90.00
_cell.angle_beta   90.00
_cell.angle_gamma   90.00
#
_symmetry.space_group_name_H-M   'P 1'
#
loop_
_entity.id
_entity.type
_entity.pdbx_description
1 polymer ?
#
loop_
_entity_poly.entity_id
_entity_poly.type
_entity_poly.pdbx_seq_one_letter_code
_entity_poly.pdbx_strand_id
1 'polypeptide(L)'
;MWHGECNGLELDVRHLTDMDLTAIEAVQQTVIADLAEGSHYQALTTDEFMKLLSDQTIIGAFHKDALIAFRALLIPPLDDEHLGRDIGRREDELDRIIYQEVTNVDPSYRGYRLQQHLGKLLMEELSQDERFDLVCATVAPFNIPSLKDKFVLGLRIGALKQKYGGKLRYIFMKELHTGWRPLGETAWLEMSDTDGQVELLKTGWYGTAMKRVDETWLIQYER
;
A
#
# COMPACT_ATOMS: atom_id res chain seq x y z
N MET A 1 -2.14 0.41 19.61
CA MET A 1 -1.13 1.10 18.78
C MET A 1 -0.01 1.58 19.71
N TRP A 2 0.79 0.63 20.16
CA TRP A 2 2.26 0.57 20.01
C TRP A 2 3.06 1.81 20.44
N HIS A 3 3.85 1.62 21.50
CA HIS A 3 4.95 2.49 21.92
C HIS A 3 6.19 1.61 22.10
N GLY A 4 7.36 2.08 21.65
CA GLY A 4 8.60 1.32 21.76
C GLY A 4 9.69 1.82 20.84
N GLU A 5 10.69 0.97 20.60
CA GLU A 5 11.82 1.30 19.74
C GLU A 5 11.72 0.62 18.38
N CYS A 6 11.90 1.39 17.30
CA CYS A 6 12.00 0.90 15.93
C CYS A 6 13.37 1.24 15.36
N ASN A 7 14.26 0.24 15.25
CA ASN A 7 15.63 0.39 14.75
C ASN A 7 16.43 1.52 15.44
N GLY A 8 16.43 1.57 16.77
CA GLY A 8 17.14 2.61 17.53
C GLY A 8 16.38 3.92 17.71
N LEU A 9 15.15 4.03 17.18
CA LEU A 9 14.32 5.22 17.30
C LEU A 9 13.13 4.94 18.23
N GLU A 10 13.05 5.66 19.34
CA GLU A 10 11.90 5.64 20.24
C GLU A 10 10.70 6.32 19.59
N LEU A 11 9.55 5.67 19.65
CA LEU A 11 8.35 6.05 18.93
C LEU A 11 7.11 5.83 19.78
N ASP A 12 6.17 6.76 19.64
CA ASP A 12 4.77 6.57 20.02
C ASP A 12 3.91 6.53 18.76
N VAL A 13 3.11 5.48 18.57
CA VAL A 13 2.28 5.32 17.38
C VAL A 13 0.82 5.32 17.79
N ARG A 14 0.03 6.25 17.23
CA ARG A 14 -1.40 6.40 17.53
C ARG A 14 -2.22 6.76 16.30
N HIS A 15 -3.53 6.53 16.40
CA HIS A 15 -4.50 7.08 15.45
C HIS A 15 -4.39 8.60 15.50
N LEU A 16 -4.39 9.22 14.31
CA LEU A 16 -4.36 10.67 14.19
C LEU A 16 -5.79 11.22 14.27
N THR A 17 -5.91 12.44 14.78
CA THR A 17 -7.19 13.16 14.88
C THR A 17 -7.14 14.46 14.08
N ASP A 18 -8.28 15.14 13.97
CA ASP A 18 -8.39 16.47 13.37
C ASP A 18 -7.37 17.48 13.92
N MET A 19 -6.99 17.35 15.20
CA MET A 19 -5.94 18.15 15.82
C MET A 19 -4.55 17.95 15.19
N ASP A 20 -4.30 16.83 14.54
CA ASP A 20 -3.01 16.51 13.90
C ASP A 20 -2.93 16.97 12.44
N LEU A 21 -4.01 17.50 11.87
CA LEU A 21 -4.11 17.85 10.43
C LEU A 21 -2.92 18.70 9.96
N THR A 22 -2.59 19.76 10.70
CA THR A 22 -1.45 20.63 10.35
C THR A 22 -0.12 19.87 10.34
N ALA A 23 0.08 18.94 11.27
CA ALA A 23 1.30 18.14 11.32
C ALA A 23 1.36 17.13 10.16
N ILE A 24 0.21 16.52 9.80
CA ILE A 24 0.09 15.60 8.65
C ILE A 24 0.44 16.33 7.35
N GLU A 25 -0.16 17.49 7.12
CA GLU A 25 0.09 18.31 5.93
C GLU A 25 1.55 18.77 5.88
N ALA A 26 2.14 19.16 7.01
CA ALA A 26 3.55 19.53 7.08
C ALA A 26 4.48 18.36 6.70
N VAL A 27 4.25 17.15 7.23
CA VAL A 27 5.03 15.97 6.85
C VAL A 27 4.88 15.66 5.37
N GLN A 28 3.67 15.76 4.82
CA GLN A 28 3.44 15.59 3.37
C GLN A 28 4.21 16.63 2.55
N GLN A 29 4.16 17.90 2.93
CA GLN A 29 4.87 18.97 2.26
C GLN A 29 6.39 18.72 2.25
N THR A 30 6.95 18.29 3.38
CA THR A 30 8.37 17.93 3.50
C THR A 30 8.74 16.76 2.59
N VAL A 31 7.89 15.73 2.53
CA VAL A 31 8.09 14.61 1.60
C VAL A 31 8.08 15.10 0.15
N ILE A 32 7.08 15.89 -0.24
CA ILE A 32 6.96 16.42 -1.60
C ILE A 32 8.19 17.25 -1.99
N ALA A 33 8.67 18.11 -1.10
CA ALA A 33 9.82 18.98 -1.35
C ALA A 33 11.13 18.21 -1.59
N ASP A 34 11.23 16.99 -1.06
CA ASP A 34 12.42 16.13 -1.19
C ASP A 34 12.30 15.12 -2.35
N LEU A 35 11.12 14.97 -2.96
CA LEU A 35 10.94 14.05 -4.08
C LEU A 35 11.70 14.53 -5.33
N ALA A 36 12.44 13.60 -5.93
CA ALA A 36 13.06 13.81 -7.23
C ALA A 36 11.99 14.02 -8.33
N GLU A 37 12.39 14.76 -9.36
CA GLU A 37 11.58 14.98 -10.55
C GLU A 37 11.15 13.64 -11.19
N GLY A 38 9.86 13.50 -11.49
CA GLY A 38 9.29 12.25 -12.01
C GLY A 38 8.82 11.23 -10.97
N SER A 39 8.79 11.57 -9.67
CA SER A 39 8.19 10.71 -8.65
C SER A 39 6.71 10.40 -8.94
N HIS A 40 6.26 9.19 -8.60
CA HIS A 40 4.86 8.76 -8.77
C HIS A 40 3.98 9.11 -7.56
N TYR A 41 4.41 10.05 -6.73
CA TYR A 41 3.68 10.44 -5.53
C TYR A 41 2.47 11.30 -5.89
N GLN A 42 1.33 10.99 -5.29
CA GLN A 42 0.13 11.81 -5.36
C GLN A 42 -0.16 12.31 -3.95
N ALA A 43 -0.12 13.63 -3.81
CA ALA A 43 -0.45 14.30 -2.55
C ALA A 43 -1.95 14.18 -2.28
N LEU A 44 -2.31 13.95 -1.03
CA LEU A 44 -3.69 14.07 -0.59
C LEU A 44 -4.02 15.53 -0.32
N THR A 45 -5.25 15.91 -0.63
CA THR A 45 -5.84 17.19 -0.28
C THR A 45 -6.27 17.21 1.18
N THR A 46 -6.50 18.42 1.72
CA THR A 46 -7.05 18.59 3.08
C THR A 46 -8.36 17.85 3.27
N ASP A 47 -9.26 17.89 2.28
CA ASP A 47 -10.56 17.19 2.34
C ASP A 47 -10.39 15.67 2.39
N GLU A 48 -9.44 15.12 1.63
CA GLU A 48 -9.10 13.69 1.70
C GLU A 48 -8.52 13.33 3.07
N PHE A 49 -7.63 14.16 3.65
CA PHE A 49 -7.16 13.94 5.01
C PHE A 49 -8.28 13.99 6.05
N MET A 50 -9.18 14.97 5.96
CA MET A 50 -10.33 15.09 6.87
C MET A 50 -11.23 13.86 6.80
N LYS A 51 -11.43 13.30 5.61
CA LYS A 51 -12.14 12.02 5.46
C LYS A 51 -11.42 10.87 6.18
N LEU A 52 -10.11 10.71 5.96
CA LEU A 52 -9.32 9.66 6.60
C LEU A 52 -9.30 9.78 8.13
N LEU A 53 -9.24 11.00 8.65
CA LEU A 53 -9.29 11.29 10.08
C LEU A 53 -10.68 10.96 10.67
N SER A 54 -11.75 11.35 9.98
CA SER A 54 -13.13 11.00 10.36
C SER A 54 -13.37 9.49 10.35
N ASP A 55 -12.82 8.79 9.36
CA ASP A 55 -12.95 7.34 9.21
C ASP A 55 -12.03 6.57 10.20
N GLN A 56 -11.16 7.27 10.94
CA GLN A 56 -10.15 6.71 11.85
C GLN A 56 -9.24 5.67 11.17
N THR A 57 -8.82 5.98 9.94
CA THR A 57 -8.01 5.08 9.10
C THR A 57 -6.59 5.57 8.88
N ILE A 58 -6.11 6.51 9.70
CA ILE A 58 -4.77 7.08 9.59
C ILE A 58 -4.04 7.00 10.94
N ILE A 59 -2.81 6.50 10.88
CA ILE A 59 -1.93 6.39 12.05
C ILE A 59 -0.67 7.21 11.82
N GLY A 60 -0.10 7.72 12.91
CA GLY A 60 1.12 8.49 12.89
C GLY A 60 2.14 7.97 13.89
N ALA A 61 3.42 8.07 13.52
CA ALA A 61 4.55 7.83 14.39
C ALA A 61 5.11 9.16 14.91
N PHE A 62 5.20 9.28 16.22
CA PHE A 62 5.75 10.43 16.91
C PHE A 62 7.13 10.10 17.48
N HIS A 63 8.09 11.00 17.29
CA HIS A 63 9.37 10.98 17.98
C HIS A 63 9.56 12.33 18.68
N LYS A 64 9.75 12.31 20.01
CA LYS A 64 9.87 13.53 20.84
C LYS A 64 8.73 14.53 20.55
N ASP A 65 7.50 14.03 20.60
CA ASP A 65 6.26 14.79 20.36
C ASP A 65 6.07 15.35 18.94
N ALA A 66 7.00 15.11 18.01
CA ALA A 66 6.87 15.50 16.61
C ALA A 66 6.35 14.32 15.77
N LEU A 67 5.32 14.56 14.95
CA LEU A 67 4.90 13.61 13.92
C LEU A 67 5.99 13.52 12.85
N ILE A 68 6.55 12.33 12.66
CA ILE A 68 7.66 12.09 11.71
C ILE A 68 7.28 11.16 10.56
N ALA A 69 6.17 10.44 10.69
CA ALA A 69 5.64 9.58 9.65
C ALA A 69 4.16 9.34 9.86
N PHE A 70 3.42 9.10 8.78
CA PHE A 70 2.04 8.62 8.85
C PHE A 70 1.75 7.61 7.75
N ARG A 71 0.73 6.79 7.98
CA ARG A 71 0.19 5.84 7.00
C ARG A 71 -1.33 5.85 7.09
N ALA A 72 -1.98 5.86 5.93
CA ALA A 72 -3.42 5.87 5.84
C ALA A 72 -3.96 4.68 5.03
N LEU A 73 -5.13 4.21 5.46
CA LEU A 73 -6.01 3.34 4.70
C LEU A 73 -7.20 4.16 4.21
N LEU A 74 -7.70 3.88 3.01
CA LEU A 74 -8.87 4.55 2.45
C LEU A 74 -10.02 3.55 2.37
N ILE A 75 -11.19 3.91 2.92
CA ILE A 75 -12.45 3.25 2.58
C ILE A 75 -12.88 3.81 1.22
N PRO A 76 -12.76 3.02 0.14
CA PRO A 76 -12.97 3.54 -1.20
C PRO A 76 -14.45 3.81 -1.48
N PRO A 77 -14.77 4.78 -2.35
CA PRO A 77 -16.12 4.92 -2.88
C PRO A 77 -16.48 3.71 -3.76
N LEU A 78 -17.75 3.31 -3.74
CA LEU A 78 -18.28 2.25 -4.61
C LEU A 78 -18.54 2.81 -6.02
N ASP A 79 -17.48 2.95 -6.81
CA ASP A 79 -17.51 3.50 -8.17
C ASP A 79 -16.92 2.56 -9.23
N ASP A 80 -17.04 2.93 -10.50
CA ASP A 80 -16.56 2.16 -11.67
C ASP A 80 -15.06 1.91 -11.67
N GLU A 81 -14.30 2.69 -10.90
CA GLU A 81 -12.86 2.55 -10.76
C GLU A 81 -12.46 1.69 -9.54
N HIS A 82 -13.42 1.10 -8.84
CA HIS A 82 -13.16 0.29 -7.66
C HIS A 82 -12.27 -0.93 -7.95
N LEU A 83 -11.12 -1.02 -7.27
CA LEU A 83 -10.07 -2.02 -7.49
C LEU A 83 -10.58 -3.46 -7.30
N GLY A 84 -11.60 -3.67 -6.46
CA GLY A 84 -12.24 -4.97 -6.31
C GLY A 84 -12.77 -5.54 -7.62
N ARG A 85 -13.33 -4.69 -8.50
CA ARG A 85 -13.82 -5.09 -9.83
C ARG A 85 -12.68 -5.52 -10.73
N ASP A 86 -11.53 -4.84 -10.60
CA ASP A 86 -10.35 -5.13 -11.40
C ASP A 86 -9.71 -6.49 -11.11
N ILE A 87 -9.90 -7.01 -9.89
CA ILE A 87 -9.45 -8.34 -9.45
C ILE A 87 -10.60 -9.37 -9.40
N GLY A 88 -11.75 -9.06 -10.02
CA GLY A 88 -12.86 -10.00 -10.20
C GLY A 88 -13.70 -10.29 -8.95
N ARG A 89 -13.73 -9.38 -7.97
CA ARG A 89 -14.66 -9.48 -6.82
C ARG A 89 -16.09 -9.14 -7.24
N ARG A 90 -17.07 -9.73 -6.55
CA ARG A 90 -18.49 -9.47 -6.80
C ARG A 90 -18.90 -8.12 -6.23
N GLU A 91 -19.99 -7.56 -6.76
CA GLU A 91 -20.52 -6.26 -6.32
C GLU A 91 -20.89 -6.24 -4.83
N ASP A 92 -21.40 -7.35 -4.30
CA ASP A 92 -21.75 -7.53 -2.89
C ASP A 92 -20.54 -7.69 -1.95
N GLU A 93 -19.32 -7.71 -2.49
CA GLU A 93 -18.08 -7.79 -1.72
C GLU A 93 -17.32 -6.46 -1.68
N LEU A 94 -17.70 -5.47 -2.50
CA LEU A 94 -16.87 -4.27 -2.72
C LEU A 94 -16.80 -3.36 -1.49
N ASP A 95 -17.88 -3.25 -0.72
CA ASP A 95 -17.94 -2.46 0.52
C ASP A 95 -17.09 -3.05 1.67
N ARG A 96 -16.62 -4.29 1.50
CA ARG A 96 -15.73 -4.99 2.44
C ARG A 96 -14.26 -4.89 2.02
N ILE A 97 -13.93 -4.02 1.08
CA ILE A 97 -12.55 -3.80 0.60
C ILE A 97 -12.04 -2.46 1.09
N ILE A 98 -10.85 -2.45 1.67
CA ILE A 98 -10.15 -1.22 2.08
C ILE A 98 -8.86 -1.05 1.27
N TYR A 99 -8.44 0.18 1.00
CA TYR A 99 -7.21 0.45 0.25
C TYR A 99 -6.07 0.86 1.18
N GLN A 100 -4.85 0.40 0.91
CA GLN A 100 -3.65 1.08 1.42
C GLN A 100 -3.35 2.28 0.52
N GLU A 101 -3.56 3.48 1.06
CA GLU A 101 -3.54 4.70 0.28
C GLU A 101 -2.12 5.31 0.22
N VAL A 102 -1.68 5.90 1.33
CA VAL A 102 -0.44 6.68 1.38
C VAL A 102 0.42 6.30 2.57
N THR A 103 1.74 6.40 2.40
CA THR A 103 2.70 6.40 3.51
C THR A 103 3.72 7.49 3.29
N ASN A 104 3.82 8.38 4.26
CA ASN A 104 4.78 9.47 4.25
C ASN A 104 5.71 9.31 5.44
N VAL A 105 7.01 9.44 5.17
CA VAL A 105 8.06 9.41 6.18
C VAL A 105 8.92 10.62 5.94
N ASP A 106 9.09 11.45 6.96
CA ASP A 106 10.00 12.60 6.91
C ASP A 106 11.39 12.13 6.42
N PRO A 107 11.97 12.79 5.40
CA PRO A 107 13.25 12.39 4.81
C PRO A 107 14.38 12.18 5.81
N SER A 108 14.40 12.94 6.91
CA SER A 108 15.40 12.86 7.99
C SER A 108 15.34 11.54 8.77
N TYR A 109 14.23 10.81 8.66
CA TYR A 109 13.97 9.54 9.33
C TYR A 109 13.88 8.36 8.35
N ARG A 110 14.39 8.54 7.13
CA ARG A 110 14.61 7.40 6.22
C ARG A 110 15.67 6.46 6.79
N GLY A 111 15.55 5.18 6.44
CA GLY A 111 16.44 4.12 6.95
C GLY A 111 15.96 3.45 8.23
N TYR A 112 15.08 4.07 9.02
CA TYR A 112 14.50 3.49 10.24
C TYR A 112 13.34 2.49 9.97
N ARG A 113 13.04 2.19 8.70
CA ARG A 113 12.00 1.23 8.27
C ARG A 113 10.58 1.58 8.75
N LEU A 114 10.29 2.85 9.00
CA LEU A 114 9.00 3.34 9.50
C LEU A 114 7.82 2.95 8.61
N GLN A 115 7.98 3.01 7.28
CA GLN A 115 6.94 2.58 6.34
C GLN A 115 6.51 1.12 6.56
N GLN A 116 7.48 0.22 6.74
CA GLN A 116 7.21 -1.21 6.99
C GLN A 116 6.62 -1.43 8.37
N HIS A 117 7.11 -0.70 9.37
CA HIS A 117 6.64 -0.80 10.74
C HIS A 117 5.17 -0.35 10.87
N LEU A 118 4.84 0.84 10.38
CA LEU A 118 3.45 1.35 10.35
C LEU A 118 2.54 0.46 9.49
N GLY A 119 3.05 -0.05 8.37
CA GLY A 119 2.33 -1.00 7.55
C GLY A 119 1.94 -2.26 8.30
N LYS A 120 2.85 -2.83 9.11
CA LYS A 120 2.56 -4.02 9.93
C LYS A 120 1.53 -3.74 11.00
N LEU A 121 1.68 -2.64 11.74
CA LEU A 121 0.73 -2.25 12.78
C LEU A 121 -0.70 -2.10 12.23
N LEU A 122 -0.85 -1.40 11.10
CA LEU A 122 -2.16 -1.27 10.44
C LEU A 122 -2.70 -2.60 9.94
N MET A 123 -1.86 -3.46 9.37
CA MET A 123 -2.29 -4.78 8.90
C MET A 123 -2.72 -5.71 10.05
N GLU A 124 -2.05 -5.63 11.19
CA GLU A 124 -2.42 -6.36 12.41
C GLU A 124 -3.77 -5.87 12.95
N GLU A 125 -3.97 -4.56 13.07
CA GLU A 125 -5.25 -3.98 13.46
C GLU A 125 -6.37 -4.35 12.48
N LEU A 126 -6.13 -4.19 11.19
CA LEU A 126 -7.08 -4.49 10.13
C LEU A 126 -7.46 -5.99 10.08
N SER A 127 -6.55 -6.89 10.46
CA SER A 127 -6.85 -8.33 10.54
C SER A 127 -7.89 -8.68 11.62
N GLN A 128 -8.16 -7.77 12.55
CA GLN A 128 -9.17 -7.93 13.60
C GLN A 128 -10.45 -7.14 13.31
N ASP A 129 -10.49 -6.37 12.21
CA ASP A 129 -11.64 -5.56 11.82
C ASP A 129 -12.58 -6.36 10.90
N GLU A 130 -13.73 -6.78 11.44
CA GLU A 130 -14.73 -7.57 10.71
C GLU A 130 -15.47 -6.78 9.62
N ARG A 131 -15.27 -5.46 9.53
CA ARG A 131 -15.85 -4.64 8.45
C ARG A 131 -15.23 -4.96 7.09
N PHE A 132 -13.97 -5.42 7.07
CA PHE A 132 -13.22 -5.62 5.83
C PHE A 132 -12.73 -7.06 5.72
N ASP A 133 -12.76 -7.61 4.50
CA ASP A 133 -12.24 -8.94 4.19
C ASP A 133 -10.97 -8.90 3.35
N LEU A 134 -10.74 -7.77 2.67
CA LEU A 134 -9.69 -7.63 1.67
C LEU A 134 -9.06 -6.25 1.77
N VAL A 135 -7.73 -6.22 1.70
CA VAL A 135 -7.00 -4.98 1.45
C VAL A 135 -6.48 -4.93 0.03
N CYS A 136 -6.63 -3.80 -0.65
CA CYS A 136 -6.10 -3.55 -1.98
C CYS A 136 -5.10 -2.38 -1.98
N ALA A 137 -4.26 -2.27 -3.00
CA ALA A 137 -3.42 -1.11 -3.23
C ALA A 137 -3.06 -1.03 -4.72
N THR A 138 -2.68 0.15 -5.21
CA THR A 138 -2.04 0.26 -6.53
C THR A 138 -0.58 0.63 -6.42
N VAL A 139 0.26 0.07 -7.29
CA VAL A 139 1.68 0.41 -7.39
C VAL A 139 2.08 0.49 -8.85
N ALA A 140 2.82 1.53 -9.22
CA ALA A 140 3.42 1.64 -10.55
C ALA A 140 4.42 0.50 -10.79
N PRO A 141 4.43 -0.15 -11.97
CA PRO A 141 5.58 -0.95 -12.38
C PRO A 141 6.87 -0.15 -12.23
N PHE A 142 7.94 -0.84 -11.87
CA PHE A 142 9.28 -0.28 -11.59
C PHE A 142 9.38 0.69 -10.40
N ASN A 143 8.30 0.94 -9.65
CA ASN A 143 8.41 1.56 -8.33
C ASN A 143 8.89 0.53 -7.28
N ILE A 144 10.17 0.15 -7.39
CA ILE A 144 10.79 -0.93 -6.63
C ILE A 144 10.60 -0.77 -5.11
N PRO A 145 10.76 0.42 -4.50
CA PRO A 145 10.53 0.58 -3.05
C PRO A 145 9.10 0.20 -2.64
N SER A 146 8.08 0.67 -3.36
CA SER A 146 6.68 0.36 -3.05
C SER A 146 6.33 -1.10 -3.32
N LEU A 147 6.86 -1.69 -4.39
CA LEU A 147 6.67 -3.12 -4.67
C LEU A 147 7.23 -3.99 -3.54
N LYS A 148 8.45 -3.69 -3.08
CA LYS A 148 9.05 -4.37 -1.92
C LYS A 148 8.22 -4.22 -0.66
N ASP A 149 7.68 -3.02 -0.38
CA ASP A 149 6.76 -2.80 0.75
C ASP A 149 5.55 -3.73 0.67
N LYS A 150 4.87 -3.78 -0.49
CA LYS A 150 3.65 -4.60 -0.65
C LYS A 150 3.94 -6.09 -0.51
N PHE A 151 4.99 -6.60 -1.14
CA PHE A 151 5.38 -8.00 -0.99
C PHE A 151 5.78 -8.37 0.44
N VAL A 152 6.51 -7.50 1.15
CA VAL A 152 6.88 -7.72 2.57
C VAL A 152 5.65 -7.76 3.48
N LEU A 153 4.61 -6.99 3.16
CA LEU A 153 3.33 -7.02 3.87
C LEU A 153 2.44 -8.21 3.48
N GLY A 154 2.92 -9.05 2.54
CA GLY A 154 2.24 -10.25 2.07
C GLY A 154 1.11 -9.97 1.08
N LEU A 155 1.07 -8.78 0.47
CA LEU A 155 0.16 -8.51 -0.63
C LEU A 155 0.67 -9.16 -1.91
N ARG A 156 -0.27 -9.55 -2.76
CA ARG A 156 -0.04 -10.25 -4.03
C ARG A 156 -0.63 -9.42 -5.17
N ILE A 157 -0.01 -9.45 -6.34
CA ILE A 157 -0.53 -8.79 -7.54
C ILE A 157 -1.69 -9.64 -8.07
N GLY A 158 -2.89 -9.09 -8.10
CA GLY A 158 -4.09 -9.74 -8.67
C GLY A 158 -4.46 -9.21 -10.06
N ALA A 159 -3.98 -8.03 -10.44
CA ALA A 159 -4.19 -7.49 -11.79
C ALA A 159 -3.09 -6.49 -12.18
N LEU A 160 -2.94 -6.27 -13.49
CA LEU A 160 -2.09 -5.24 -14.09
C LEU A 160 -2.95 -4.48 -15.11
N LYS A 161 -3.27 -3.22 -14.82
CA LYS A 161 -4.23 -2.42 -15.61
C LYS A 161 -3.84 -0.96 -15.70
N GLN A 162 -4.40 -0.26 -16.68
CA GLN A 162 -4.33 1.19 -16.74
C GLN A 162 -5.29 1.80 -15.72
N LYS A 163 -4.79 2.76 -14.92
CA LYS A 163 -5.54 3.54 -13.92
C LYS A 163 -5.07 5.00 -13.98
N TYR A 164 -5.86 5.92 -13.44
CA TYR A 164 -5.45 7.32 -13.22
C TYR A 164 -4.92 8.02 -14.49
N GLY A 165 -5.73 8.04 -15.55
CA GLY A 165 -5.35 8.67 -16.81
C GLY A 165 -4.38 7.84 -17.66
N GLY A 166 -4.59 6.52 -17.71
CA GLY A 166 -3.85 5.62 -18.60
C GLY A 166 -2.53 5.07 -18.04
N LYS A 167 -2.19 5.37 -16.78
CA LYS A 167 -0.95 4.90 -16.16
C LYS A 167 -1.07 3.44 -15.76
N LEU A 168 -0.11 2.63 -16.17
CA LEU A 168 -0.07 1.23 -15.80
C LEU A 168 0.16 1.08 -14.27
N ARG A 169 -0.62 0.20 -13.65
CA ARG A 169 -0.61 -0.08 -12.21
C ARG A 169 -0.79 -1.57 -11.97
N TYR A 170 0.06 -2.13 -11.11
CA TYR A 170 -0.26 -3.35 -10.41
C TYR A 170 -1.34 -3.07 -9.38
N ILE A 171 -2.34 -3.94 -9.33
CA ILE A 171 -3.36 -3.95 -8.30
C ILE A 171 -2.99 -5.09 -7.35
N PHE A 172 -2.48 -4.69 -6.19
CA PHE A 172 -2.14 -5.56 -5.10
C PHE A 172 -3.38 -5.87 -4.28
N MET A 173 -3.43 -7.07 -3.71
CA MET A 173 -4.49 -7.51 -2.83
C MET A 173 -3.98 -8.47 -1.75
N LYS A 174 -4.66 -8.53 -0.62
CA LYS A 174 -4.49 -9.56 0.42
C LYS A 174 -5.78 -9.79 1.17
N GLU A 175 -6.21 -11.04 1.27
CA GLU A 175 -7.29 -11.41 2.20
C GLU A 175 -6.82 -11.24 3.65
N LEU A 176 -7.71 -10.72 4.49
CA LEU A 176 -7.41 -10.40 5.89
C LEU A 176 -7.60 -11.61 6.81
N HIS A 177 -8.62 -12.43 6.51
CA HIS A 177 -9.08 -13.51 7.38
C HIS A 177 -8.74 -14.91 6.87
N THR A 178 -8.33 -15.02 5.61
CA THR A 178 -8.00 -16.30 4.97
C THR A 178 -6.56 -16.32 4.50
N GLY A 179 -5.91 -17.48 4.67
CA GLY A 179 -4.54 -17.68 4.22
C GLY A 179 -4.48 -17.99 2.73
N TRP A 180 -3.47 -17.44 2.05
CA TRP A 180 -3.11 -17.83 0.69
C TRP A 180 -2.53 -19.25 0.66
N ARG A 181 -3.00 -20.08 -0.27
CA ARG A 181 -2.48 -21.42 -0.49
C ARG A 181 -2.39 -21.69 -2.00
N PRO A 182 -1.22 -21.48 -2.62
CA PRO A 182 -1.05 -21.78 -4.04
C PRO A 182 -0.99 -23.30 -4.26
N LEU A 183 -1.31 -23.74 -5.47
CA LEU A 183 -1.14 -25.11 -5.97
C LEU A 183 0.34 -25.51 -6.08
N GLY A 184 1.24 -24.53 -6.07
CA GLY A 184 2.70 -24.71 -6.04
C GLY A 184 3.35 -24.55 -7.41
N GLU A 185 2.60 -24.11 -8.42
CA GLU A 185 3.17 -23.78 -9.73
C GLU A 185 3.81 -22.38 -9.66
N THR A 186 4.97 -22.22 -10.30
CA THR A 186 5.72 -20.96 -10.28
C THR A 186 6.19 -20.57 -11.68
N ALA A 187 6.10 -19.28 -12.01
CA ALA A 187 6.70 -18.70 -13.21
C ALA A 187 7.43 -17.40 -12.86
N TRP A 188 8.45 -17.04 -13.63
CA TRP A 188 9.13 -15.75 -13.53
C TRP A 188 8.97 -15.03 -14.85
N LEU A 189 8.47 -13.80 -14.81
CA LEU A 189 8.38 -12.92 -15.97
C LEU A 189 9.14 -11.63 -15.70
N GLU A 190 9.73 -11.07 -16.75
CA GLU A 190 10.29 -9.72 -16.68
C GLU A 190 9.16 -8.71 -16.44
N MET A 191 9.45 -7.68 -15.64
CA MET A 191 8.51 -6.61 -15.35
C MET A 191 8.11 -5.81 -16.60
N SER A 192 8.98 -5.82 -17.63
CA SER A 192 8.77 -5.25 -18.96
C SER A 192 7.77 -6.04 -19.80
N ASP A 193 7.62 -7.35 -19.57
CA ASP A 193 6.69 -8.21 -20.30
C ASP A 193 5.26 -8.00 -19.78
N THR A 194 4.67 -6.88 -20.16
CA THR A 194 3.33 -6.48 -19.70
C THR A 194 2.26 -7.48 -20.14
N ASP A 195 2.34 -7.96 -21.38
CA ASP A 195 1.34 -8.85 -21.96
C ASP A 195 1.37 -10.24 -21.31
N GLY A 196 2.56 -10.82 -21.12
CA GLY A 196 2.72 -12.10 -20.42
C GLY A 196 2.22 -12.03 -18.97
N GLN A 197 2.52 -10.94 -18.27
CA GLN A 197 2.02 -10.72 -16.92
C GLN A 197 0.49 -10.62 -16.87
N VAL A 198 -0.12 -9.87 -17.79
CA VAL A 198 -1.59 -9.76 -17.89
C VAL A 198 -2.23 -11.12 -18.17
N GLU A 199 -1.63 -11.94 -19.02
CA GLU A 199 -2.16 -13.27 -19.36
C GLU A 199 -2.10 -14.24 -18.17
N LEU A 200 -1.00 -14.27 -17.42
CA LEU A 200 -0.91 -15.07 -16.20
C LEU A 200 -1.96 -14.63 -15.16
N LEU A 201 -2.10 -13.32 -14.94
CA LEU A 201 -3.07 -12.79 -13.97
C LEU A 201 -4.52 -13.16 -14.33
N LYS A 202 -4.88 -13.10 -15.62
CA LYS A 202 -6.21 -13.52 -16.10
C LYS A 202 -6.48 -15.02 -15.92
N THR A 203 -5.43 -15.84 -15.90
CA THR A 203 -5.53 -17.31 -15.79
C THR A 203 -5.36 -17.81 -14.36
N GLY A 204 -5.54 -16.93 -13.37
CA GLY A 204 -5.61 -17.27 -11.95
C GLY A 204 -4.26 -17.27 -11.23
N TRP A 205 -3.21 -16.76 -11.86
CA TRP A 205 -1.92 -16.57 -11.20
C TRP A 205 -1.88 -15.26 -10.44
N TYR A 206 -1.04 -15.20 -9.41
CA TYR A 206 -0.80 -14.00 -8.61
C TYR A 206 0.68 -13.69 -8.54
N GLY A 207 1.04 -12.42 -8.68
CA GLY A 207 2.42 -12.00 -8.46
C GLY A 207 2.74 -12.02 -6.96
N THR A 208 3.73 -12.79 -6.53
CA THR A 208 4.00 -13.05 -5.09
C THR A 208 5.34 -12.53 -4.62
N ALA A 209 6.30 -12.35 -5.52
CA ALA A 209 7.63 -11.87 -5.19
C ALA A 209 8.26 -11.12 -6.36
N MET A 210 9.38 -10.47 -6.09
CA MET A 210 10.22 -9.86 -7.12
C MET A 210 11.70 -10.08 -6.83
N LYS A 211 12.50 -10.12 -7.89
CA LYS A 211 13.96 -10.13 -7.79
C LYS A 211 14.59 -9.34 -8.93
N ARG A 212 15.84 -8.96 -8.73
CA ARG A 212 16.68 -8.40 -9.78
C ARG A 212 17.64 -9.49 -10.23
N VAL A 213 17.71 -9.73 -11.55
CA VAL A 213 18.73 -10.55 -12.20
C VAL A 213 19.41 -9.65 -13.21
N ASP A 214 20.70 -9.43 -13.02
CA ASP A 214 21.50 -8.45 -13.78
C ASP A 214 20.88 -7.04 -13.73
N GLU A 215 20.44 -6.51 -14.87
CA GLU A 215 19.78 -5.20 -14.98
C GLU A 215 18.25 -5.30 -15.06
N THR A 216 17.70 -6.51 -15.03
CA THR A 216 16.28 -6.76 -15.23
C THR A 216 15.57 -7.08 -13.91
N TRP A 217 14.37 -6.52 -13.75
CA TRP A 217 13.46 -6.87 -12.66
C TRP A 217 12.49 -7.94 -13.13
N LEU A 218 12.35 -9.00 -12.33
CA LEU A 218 11.39 -10.07 -12.57
C LEU A 218 10.37 -10.13 -11.43
N ILE A 219 9.14 -10.48 -11.79
CA ILE A 219 8.06 -10.83 -10.87
C ILE A 219 7.89 -12.35 -10.89
N GLN A 220 7.79 -12.94 -9.70
CA GLN A 220 7.36 -14.32 -9.54
C GLN A 220 5.84 -14.36 -9.55
N TYR A 221 5.28 -15.26 -10.34
CA TYR A 221 3.87 -15.61 -10.34
C TYR A 221 3.68 -16.99 -9.75
N GLU A 222 2.63 -17.15 -8.95
CA GLU A 222 2.22 -18.41 -8.34
C GLU A 222 0.73 -18.67 -8.57
N ARG A 223 0.36 -19.92 -8.74
CA ARG A 223 -1.03 -20.39 -8.64
C ARG A 223 -1.11 -21.67 -7.86
#